data_AF-A0A2G9RQK1-F1
#
_entry.id   AF-A0A2G9RQK1-F1
#
_cell.length_a   1.000
_cell.length_b   1.000
_cell.length_c   1.000
_cell.angle_alpha   90.00
_cell.angle_beta   90.00
_cell.angle_gamma   90.00
#
_symmetry.space_group_name_H-M   'P 1'
#
loop_
_entity.id
_entity.type
_entity.pdbx_description
1 polymer ?
#
loop_
_entity_poly.entity_id
_entity_poly.type
_entity_poly.pdbx_seq_one_letter_code
_entity_poly.pdbx_strand_id
1 'polypeptide(L)'
;DAKIPEPPPGSKWKEVRFDNTVTWLASWTENIQGAIKYIMLNPSSKLKGEKDWQKYETARRLKDVKEEGETADTVGCCSLRVEHIQLFPELDGQKHVVEFDFLGKDSIRYYNKVPVEKEVFKNLKRFMENKDPEDDLFDRL
;
A
#
# COMPACT_ATOMS: atom_id res chain seq x y z
N ASP A 1 33.63 -5.11 11.93
CA ASP A 1 35.05 -5.29 11.59
C ASP A 1 35.32 -5.43 10.08
N ALA A 2 34.34 -5.20 9.20
CA ALA A 2 34.57 -5.18 7.75
C ALA A 2 35.43 -3.99 7.29
N LYS A 3 36.21 -4.19 6.20
CA LYS A 3 36.94 -3.10 5.53
C LYS A 3 35.96 -2.09 4.94
N ILE A 4 36.12 -0.80 5.29
CA ILE A 4 35.32 0.30 4.72
C ILE A 4 35.75 0.53 3.26
N PRO A 5 34.81 0.66 2.30
CA PRO A 5 35.15 0.95 0.91
C PRO A 5 35.75 2.35 0.78
N GLU A 6 36.81 2.47 -0.01
CA GLU A 6 37.48 3.75 -0.28
C GLU A 6 36.65 4.58 -1.26
N PRO A 7 36.45 5.89 -1.01
CA PRO A 7 35.76 6.75 -1.95
C PRO A 7 36.62 6.99 -3.21
N PRO A 8 36.01 7.36 -4.35
CA PRO A 8 36.75 7.75 -5.54
C PRO A 8 37.79 8.86 -5.26
N PRO A 9 38.93 8.90 -5.99
CA PRO A 9 39.98 9.91 -5.77
C PRO A 9 39.45 11.34 -5.78
N GLY A 10 39.85 12.15 -4.80
CA GLY A 10 39.40 13.54 -4.65
C GLY A 10 38.01 13.71 -4.04
N SER A 11 37.34 12.62 -3.62
CA SER A 11 36.01 12.67 -3.02
C SER A 11 36.01 12.09 -1.59
N LYS A 12 34.87 12.27 -0.89
CA LYS A 12 34.64 11.72 0.45
C LYS A 12 33.23 11.18 0.56
N TRP A 13 33.04 10.13 1.35
CA TRP A 13 31.71 9.71 1.77
C TRP A 13 31.05 10.80 2.61
N LYS A 14 29.73 10.94 2.48
CA LYS A 14 28.95 11.85 3.33
C LYS A 14 28.99 11.39 4.79
N GLU A 15 28.81 10.10 5.01
CA GLU A 15 28.81 9.44 6.32
C GLU A 15 29.14 7.95 6.11
N VAL A 16 29.84 7.34 7.06
CA VAL A 16 29.98 5.88 7.18
C VAL A 16 29.45 5.50 8.55
N ARG A 17 28.44 4.61 8.58
CA ARG A 17 27.78 4.14 9.80
C ARG A 17 27.64 2.63 9.82
N PHE A 18 27.56 2.07 11.02
CA PHE A 18 27.43 0.63 11.27
C PHE A 18 26.11 0.38 12.00
N ASP A 19 25.03 0.26 11.24
CA ASP A 19 23.70 -0.02 11.75
C ASP A 19 23.28 -1.43 11.30
N ASN A 20 23.19 -2.37 12.25
CA ASN A 20 22.82 -3.76 11.99
C ASN A 20 21.30 -3.99 12.01
N THR A 21 20.50 -2.94 12.22
CA THR A 21 19.03 -3.01 12.18
C THR A 21 18.48 -2.83 10.76
N VAL A 22 19.30 -2.32 9.84
CA VAL A 22 18.94 -2.06 8.44
C VAL A 22 19.46 -3.14 7.50
N THR A 23 18.92 -3.18 6.27
CA THR A 23 19.31 -4.15 5.23
C THR A 23 19.96 -3.54 3.99
N TRP A 24 20.17 -2.21 3.97
CA TRP A 24 20.84 -1.52 2.87
C TRP A 24 22.34 -1.41 3.14
N LEU A 25 23.14 -1.40 2.06
CA LEU A 25 24.61 -1.27 2.12
C LEU A 25 25.08 0.17 1.94
N ALA A 26 24.35 0.94 1.12
CA ALA A 26 24.57 2.36 0.90
C ALA A 26 23.24 3.08 0.70
N SER A 27 23.19 4.38 0.99
CA SER A 27 21.99 5.19 0.78
C SER A 27 22.36 6.63 0.40
N TRP A 28 21.52 7.28 -0.40
CA TRP A 28 21.67 8.70 -0.72
C TRP A 28 20.29 9.38 -0.82
N THR A 29 20.27 10.70 -0.63
CA THR A 29 19.06 11.51 -0.85
C THR A 29 19.02 11.92 -2.32
N GLU A 30 17.94 11.59 -3.01
CA GLU A 30 17.68 11.98 -4.39
C GLU A 30 17.13 13.42 -4.45
N ASN A 31 17.47 14.16 -5.51
CA ASN A 31 17.34 15.62 -5.55
C ASN A 31 16.00 16.16 -6.08
N ILE A 32 15.17 15.33 -6.72
CA ILE A 32 13.85 15.74 -7.24
C ILE A 32 12.80 15.67 -6.12
N GLN A 33 12.72 14.56 -5.40
CA GLN A 33 11.69 14.34 -4.37
C GLN A 33 12.23 14.40 -2.94
N GLY A 34 13.55 14.51 -2.76
CA GLY A 34 14.17 14.44 -1.43
C GLY A 34 14.10 13.04 -0.81
N ALA A 35 13.69 12.02 -1.57
CA ALA A 35 13.53 10.66 -1.08
C ALA A 35 14.90 9.97 -0.91
N ILE A 36 15.01 9.12 0.12
CA ILE A 36 16.22 8.31 0.31
C ILE A 36 16.16 7.09 -0.62
N LYS A 37 17.23 6.88 -1.38
CA LYS A 37 17.46 5.70 -2.22
C LYS A 37 18.51 4.80 -1.58
N TYR A 38 18.48 3.52 -1.92
CA TYR A 38 19.27 2.49 -1.26
C TYR A 38 19.90 1.53 -2.26
N ILE A 39 21.11 1.08 -1.96
CA ILE A 39 21.70 -0.15 -2.52
C ILE A 39 21.41 -1.29 -1.55
N MET A 40 20.79 -2.36 -2.02
CA MET A 40 20.42 -3.53 -1.20
C MET A 40 20.96 -4.81 -1.83
N LEU A 41 20.96 -5.90 -1.05
CA LEU A 41 21.32 -7.23 -1.53
C LEU A 41 20.34 -7.74 -2.61
N ASN A 42 20.86 -8.62 -3.46
CA ASN A 42 20.10 -9.32 -4.49
C ASN A 42 18.92 -10.13 -3.88
N PRO A 43 17.76 -10.24 -4.56
CA PRO A 43 16.67 -11.12 -4.13
C PRO A 43 17.07 -12.56 -3.78
N SER A 44 18.09 -13.13 -4.42
CA SER A 44 18.61 -14.48 -4.12
C SER A 44 19.39 -14.57 -2.80
N SER A 45 19.68 -13.45 -2.15
CA SER A 45 20.38 -13.44 -0.85
C SER A 45 19.51 -14.04 0.24
N LYS A 46 20.14 -14.73 1.20
CA LYS A 46 19.47 -15.34 2.36
C LYS A 46 18.53 -14.36 3.09
N LEU A 47 19.01 -13.14 3.39
CA LEU A 47 18.23 -12.10 4.07
C LEU A 47 16.95 -11.71 3.30
N LYS A 48 17.02 -11.62 1.97
CA LYS A 48 15.84 -11.29 1.15
C LYS A 48 14.91 -12.49 1.03
N GLY A 49 15.46 -13.69 0.84
CA GLY A 49 14.71 -14.94 0.76
C GLY A 49 13.94 -15.27 2.05
N GLU A 50 14.56 -15.12 3.22
CA GLU A 50 13.90 -15.35 4.52
C GLU A 50 12.72 -14.40 4.74
N LYS A 51 12.87 -13.11 4.39
CA LYS A 51 11.77 -12.14 4.46
C LYS A 51 10.65 -12.49 3.47
N ASP A 52 10.99 -12.93 2.27
CA ASP A 52 10.00 -13.32 1.26
C ASP A 52 9.25 -14.59 1.68
N TRP A 53 9.94 -15.56 2.28
CA TRP A 53 9.32 -16.73 2.89
C TRP A 53 8.38 -16.34 4.04
N GLN A 54 8.81 -15.48 4.97
CA GLN A 54 7.96 -14.97 6.06
C GLN A 54 6.73 -14.22 5.54
N LYS A 55 6.86 -13.47 4.43
CA LYS A 55 5.73 -12.82 3.75
C LYS A 55 4.69 -13.85 3.31
N TYR A 56 5.11 -14.95 2.67
CA TYR A 56 4.19 -16.01 2.26
C TYR A 56 3.62 -16.81 3.43
N GLU A 57 4.40 -17.09 4.47
CA GLU A 57 3.88 -17.75 5.67
C GLU A 57 2.87 -16.87 6.43
N THR A 58 3.03 -15.55 6.39
CA THR A 58 2.02 -14.62 6.92
C THR A 58 0.75 -14.68 6.09
N ALA A 59 0.84 -14.72 4.76
CA ALA A 59 -0.32 -14.89 3.90
C ALA A 59 -1.02 -16.26 4.10
N ARG A 60 -0.26 -17.33 4.36
CA ARG A 60 -0.81 -18.67 4.69
C ARG A 60 -1.55 -18.66 6.02
N ARG A 61 -0.93 -18.13 7.07
CA ARG A 61 -1.59 -17.95 8.37
C ARG A 61 -2.85 -17.11 8.25
N LEU A 62 -2.83 -16.03 7.48
CA LEU A 62 -4.03 -15.23 7.21
C LEU A 62 -5.12 -16.02 6.49
N LYS A 63 -4.77 -16.93 5.57
CA LYS A 63 -5.75 -17.82 4.94
C LYS A 63 -6.42 -18.71 5.99
N ASP A 64 -5.64 -19.28 6.89
CA ASP A 64 -6.14 -20.17 7.94
C ASP A 64 -6.99 -19.41 8.97
N VAL A 65 -6.64 -18.14 9.26
CA VAL A 65 -7.45 -17.24 10.11
C VAL A 65 -8.71 -16.77 9.38
N LYS A 66 -8.68 -16.58 8.05
CA LYS A 66 -9.82 -16.07 7.27
C LYS A 66 -10.99 -17.06 7.10
N GLU A 67 -10.86 -18.33 7.51
CA GLU A 67 -12.06 -19.16 7.73
C GLU A 67 -12.87 -18.69 8.95
N GLU A 68 -12.25 -17.94 9.86
CA GLU A 68 -12.89 -17.25 10.99
C GLU A 68 -12.79 -15.71 10.81
N GLY A 69 -13.62 -15.15 9.93
CA GLY A 69 -14.13 -13.76 10.04
C GLY A 69 -13.13 -12.59 10.08
N GLU A 70 -13.05 -11.90 8.94
CA GLU A 70 -12.79 -10.44 8.81
C GLU A 70 -11.35 -9.87 8.76
N THR A 71 -11.16 -9.06 7.70
CA THR A 71 -10.17 -8.01 7.41
C THR A 71 -8.69 -8.39 7.25
N ALA A 72 -8.19 -8.26 6.01
CA ALA A 72 -6.78 -8.04 5.76
C ALA A 72 -6.56 -6.56 5.44
N ASP A 73 -5.65 -5.92 6.17
CA ASP A 73 -5.19 -4.56 5.87
C ASP A 73 -4.49 -4.54 4.51
N THR A 74 -5.18 -4.03 3.50
CA THR A 74 -4.56 -3.65 2.23
C THR A 74 -4.58 -2.13 2.10
N VAL A 75 -3.42 -1.52 2.34
CA VAL A 75 -3.19 -0.08 2.18
C VAL A 75 -3.45 0.35 0.73
N GLY A 76 -4.45 1.21 0.56
CA GLY A 76 -4.99 1.65 -0.72
C GLY A 76 -6.49 2.01 -0.64
N CYS A 77 -7.20 1.49 0.36
CA CYS A 77 -8.63 1.77 0.60
C CYS A 77 -8.87 3.09 1.38
N CYS A 78 -7.98 3.44 2.30
CA CYS A 78 -8.23 4.51 3.28
C CYS A 78 -8.20 5.93 2.71
N SER A 79 -7.70 6.13 1.48
CA SER A 79 -7.59 7.45 0.83
C SER A 79 -8.60 7.63 -0.31
N LEU A 80 -9.70 6.86 -0.31
CA LEU A 80 -10.79 7.10 -1.25
C LEU A 80 -11.52 8.39 -0.89
N ARG A 81 -11.85 9.19 -1.91
CA ARG A 81 -12.73 10.34 -1.82
C ARG A 81 -14.14 9.98 -2.26
N VAL A 82 -15.11 10.82 -1.93
CA VAL A 82 -16.52 10.66 -2.32
C VAL A 82 -16.66 10.55 -3.85
N GLU A 83 -15.92 11.33 -4.63
CA GLU A 83 -15.96 11.30 -6.10
C GLU A 83 -15.51 9.97 -6.74
N HIS A 84 -14.74 9.14 -6.01
CA HIS A 84 -14.20 7.89 -6.54
C HIS A 84 -15.22 6.75 -6.58
N ILE A 85 -16.41 6.94 -5.98
CA ILE A 85 -17.45 5.92 -5.94
C ILE A 85 -18.82 6.45 -6.34
N GLN A 86 -19.64 5.58 -6.94
CA GLN A 86 -21.05 5.84 -7.16
C GLN A 86 -21.89 4.66 -6.63
N LEU A 87 -23.01 5.00 -6.01
CA LEU A 87 -23.88 4.03 -5.33
C LEU A 87 -25.18 3.85 -6.13
N PHE A 88 -25.42 2.63 -6.62
CA PHE A 88 -26.62 2.25 -7.34
C PHE A 88 -27.46 1.27 -6.52
N PRO A 89 -28.69 1.64 -6.11
CA PRO A 89 -29.59 0.72 -5.42
C PRO A 89 -29.89 -0.53 -6.26
N GLU A 90 -29.98 -0.37 -7.58
CA GLU A 90 -30.10 -1.46 -8.55
C GLU A 90 -29.39 -1.05 -9.85
N LEU A 91 -28.58 -1.96 -10.41
CA LEU A 91 -27.89 -1.78 -11.69
C LEU A 91 -27.67 -3.15 -12.33
N ASP A 92 -27.97 -3.28 -13.63
CA ASP A 92 -27.79 -4.53 -14.40
C ASP A 92 -28.45 -5.78 -13.74
N GLY A 93 -29.59 -5.58 -13.07
CA GLY A 93 -30.31 -6.64 -12.33
C GLY A 93 -29.69 -7.04 -10.99
N GLN A 94 -28.63 -6.36 -10.55
CA GLN A 94 -27.97 -6.55 -9.27
C GLN A 94 -28.36 -5.45 -8.30
N LYS A 95 -28.54 -5.79 -7.02
CA LYS A 95 -28.90 -4.84 -5.95
C LYS A 95 -27.65 -4.37 -5.21
N HIS A 96 -27.70 -3.12 -4.73
CA HIS A 96 -26.65 -2.51 -3.92
C HIS A 96 -25.28 -2.53 -4.61
N VAL A 97 -25.21 -2.00 -5.82
CA VAL A 97 -23.99 -1.98 -6.63
C VAL A 97 -23.19 -0.73 -6.31
N VAL A 98 -21.90 -0.91 -6.01
CA VAL A 98 -20.92 0.17 -5.88
C VAL A 98 -20.07 0.18 -7.15
N GLU A 99 -20.07 1.29 -7.85
CA GLU A 99 -19.12 1.57 -8.92
C GLU A 99 -17.91 2.28 -8.32
N PHE A 100 -16.73 1.75 -8.60
CA PHE A 100 -15.44 2.34 -8.26
C PHE A 100 -14.79 2.84 -9.54
N ASP A 101 -14.34 4.10 -9.53
CA ASP A 101 -13.62 4.69 -10.65
C ASP A 101 -12.57 5.69 -10.12
N PHE A 102 -11.31 5.25 -10.03
CA PHE A 102 -10.21 6.08 -9.54
C PHE A 102 -8.86 5.67 -10.10
N LEU A 103 -7.86 6.53 -9.94
CA LEU A 103 -6.48 6.23 -10.31
C LEU A 103 -5.74 5.65 -9.10
N GLY A 104 -5.29 4.40 -9.23
CA GLY A 104 -4.48 3.71 -8.23
C GLY A 104 -2.99 4.02 -8.37
N LYS A 105 -2.16 3.09 -7.85
CA LYS A 105 -0.70 3.18 -7.95
C LYS A 105 -0.25 3.33 -9.41
N ASP A 106 0.76 4.16 -9.64
CA ASP A 106 1.33 4.43 -10.96
C ASP A 106 0.31 5.04 -11.95
N SER A 107 -0.72 5.72 -11.41
CA SER A 107 -1.83 6.33 -12.15
C SER A 107 -2.62 5.33 -13.00
N ILE A 108 -2.63 4.06 -12.61
CA ILE A 108 -3.38 3.02 -13.30
C ILE A 108 -4.85 3.10 -12.85
N ARG A 109 -5.76 3.28 -13.81
CA ARG A 109 -7.20 3.34 -13.53
C ARG A 109 -7.72 2.01 -12.99
N TYR A 110 -8.40 2.08 -11.85
CA TYR A 110 -9.23 1.01 -11.32
C TYR A 110 -10.69 1.36 -11.62
N TYR A 111 -11.33 0.54 -12.46
CA TYR A 111 -12.76 0.65 -12.77
C TYR A 111 -13.43 -0.69 -12.47
N ASN A 112 -14.44 -0.69 -11.60
CA ASN A 112 -15.16 -1.91 -11.25
C ASN A 112 -16.58 -1.61 -10.75
N LYS A 113 -17.53 -2.49 -11.06
CA LYS A 113 -18.89 -2.47 -10.51
C LYS A 113 -19.09 -3.72 -9.69
N VAL A 114 -19.29 -3.56 -8.39
CA VAL A 114 -19.36 -4.68 -7.45
C VAL A 114 -20.66 -4.60 -6.66
N PRO A 115 -21.51 -5.64 -6.70
CA PRO A 115 -22.56 -5.84 -5.72
C PRO A 115 -21.95 -6.02 -4.33
N VAL A 116 -22.38 -5.21 -3.37
CA VAL A 116 -21.93 -5.32 -1.99
C VAL A 116 -23.08 -5.75 -1.09
N GLU A 117 -22.73 -6.16 0.12
CA GLU A 117 -23.72 -6.43 1.15
C GLU A 117 -24.53 -5.17 1.48
N LYS A 118 -25.80 -5.35 1.82
CA LYS A 118 -26.74 -4.25 2.10
C LYS A 118 -26.23 -3.30 3.18
N GLU A 119 -25.62 -3.82 4.24
CA GLU A 119 -25.09 -3.01 5.33
C GLU A 119 -23.85 -2.21 4.90
N VAL A 120 -23.00 -2.78 4.04
CA VAL A 120 -21.87 -2.04 3.43
C VAL A 120 -22.39 -0.88 2.58
N PHE A 121 -23.39 -1.12 1.73
CA PHE A 121 -23.99 -0.07 0.90
C PHE A 121 -24.61 1.07 1.72
N LYS A 122 -25.34 0.72 2.78
CA LYS A 122 -25.91 1.72 3.71
C LYS A 122 -24.81 2.52 4.41
N ASN A 123 -23.74 1.86 4.86
CA ASN A 123 -22.63 2.52 5.53
C ASN A 123 -21.91 3.47 4.58
N LEU A 124 -21.63 3.05 3.34
CA LEU A 124 -21.05 3.93 2.31
C LEU A 124 -21.95 5.14 2.04
N LYS A 125 -23.27 4.94 1.94
CA LYS A 125 -24.22 6.05 1.79
C LYS A 125 -24.09 7.04 2.95
N ARG A 126 -24.04 6.55 4.18
CA ARG A 126 -23.85 7.37 5.38
C ARG A 126 -22.49 8.09 5.40
N PHE A 127 -21.44 7.44 4.91
CA PHE A 127 -20.10 8.03 4.84
C PHE A 127 -20.00 9.17 3.82
N MET A 128 -20.92 9.23 2.85
CA MET A 128 -21.02 10.31 1.86
C MET A 128 -21.97 11.44 2.30
N GLU A 129 -22.72 11.28 3.40
CA GLU A 129 -23.69 12.30 3.85
C GLU A 129 -22.98 13.57 4.32
N ASN A 130 -23.43 14.72 3.81
CA ASN A 130 -22.88 16.05 4.12
C ASN A 130 -21.40 16.22 3.76
N LYS A 131 -20.94 15.55 2.71
CA LYS A 131 -19.59 15.65 2.17
C LYS A 131 -19.59 16.14 0.74
N ASP A 132 -18.57 16.90 0.39
CA ASP A 132 -18.29 17.31 -0.98
C ASP A 132 -17.55 16.19 -1.75
N PRO A 133 -17.57 16.19 -3.09
CA PRO A 133 -16.89 15.18 -3.90
C PRO A 133 -15.39 15.02 -3.59
N GLU A 134 -14.74 16.11 -3.16
CA GLU A 134 -13.32 16.18 -2.81
C GLU A 134 -13.00 15.71 -1.38
N ASP A 135 -14.02 15.43 -0.56
CA ASP A 135 -13.81 14.99 0.81
C ASP A 135 -13.45 13.50 0.87
N ASP A 136 -12.70 13.14 1.91
CA ASP A 136 -12.35 11.74 2.20
C ASP A 136 -13.63 10.93 2.54
N LEU A 137 -13.79 9.80 1.86
CA LEU A 137 -14.88 8.86 2.10
C LEU A 137 -14.79 8.28 3.52
N PHE A 138 -13.58 7.95 3.96
CA PHE A 138 -13.29 7.40 5.29
C PHE A 138 -12.58 8.43 6.18
N ASP A 139 -13.30 9.46 6.60
CA ASP A 139 -12.78 10.64 7.32
C ASP A 139 -12.31 10.38 8.76
N ARG A 140 -12.62 9.20 9.33
CA ARG A 140 -12.34 8.87 10.73
C ARG A 140 -11.48 7.62 10.92
N LEU A 141 -10.83 7.18 9.85
CA LEU A 141 -9.95 6.00 9.82
C LEU A 141 -8.48 6.40 9.96
#